data_AF-A0A9W9IEG0-F1
#
_entry.id   AF-A0A9W9IEG0-F1
#
_cell.length_a   1.000
_cell.length_b   1.000
_cell.length_c   1.000
_cell.angle_alpha   90.00
_cell.angle_beta   90.00
_cell.angle_gamma   90.00
#
_symmetry.space_group_name_H-M   'P 1'
#
loop_
_entity.id
_entity.type
_entity.pdbx_description
1 polymer ?
#
loop_
_entity_poly.entity_id
_entity_poly.type
_entity_poly.pdbx_seq_one_letter_code
_entity_poly.pdbx_strand_id
1 'polypeptide(L)'
;MQFLMNFGLLSLFAVVVSAGASKFADTCHNINGSGTTLRADCREFENGQFRSTTLDVNRCLKNNKGKLQCKKNGKYSGSCINCTLRGHSEFECECRNAKGGHPYVRTTIDLNKCISNNHGELGC
;
A
#
# COMPACT_ATOMS: atom_id res chain seq x y z
N MET A 1 62.16 10.23 18.70
CA MET A 1 61.57 9.23 17.78
C MET A 1 60.13 9.01 18.19
N GLN A 2 59.20 9.49 17.35
CA GLN A 2 57.76 9.26 17.44
C GLN A 2 57.47 7.76 17.44
N PHE A 3 56.44 7.31 18.16
CA PHE A 3 55.45 6.38 17.60
C PHE A 3 54.11 6.58 18.34
N LEU A 4 53.28 7.45 17.77
CA LEU A 4 51.87 7.61 18.11
C LEU A 4 51.13 6.33 17.66
N MET A 5 50.60 5.55 18.60
CA MET A 5 49.69 4.45 18.31
C MET A 5 48.26 5.00 18.23
N ASN A 6 47.82 5.26 17.01
CA ASN A 6 46.49 5.73 16.66
C ASN A 6 45.48 4.58 16.86
N PHE A 7 44.74 4.59 17.96
CA PHE A 7 43.61 3.68 18.17
C PHE A 7 42.45 4.12 17.26
N GLY A 8 42.39 3.52 16.07
CA GLY A 8 41.30 3.73 15.12
C GLY A 8 39.97 3.28 15.72
N LEU A 9 39.07 4.24 15.94
CA LEU A 9 37.67 4.01 16.27
C LEU A 9 36.99 3.28 15.11
N LEU A 10 36.73 1.98 15.27
CA LEU A 10 35.84 1.23 14.38
C LEU A 10 34.40 1.73 14.61
N SER A 11 33.92 2.59 13.71
CA SER A 11 32.52 2.98 13.65
C SER A 11 31.68 1.81 13.14
N LEU A 12 30.92 1.18 14.04
CA LEU A 12 29.89 0.22 13.71
C LEU A 12 28.67 0.96 13.17
N PHE A 13 28.56 1.10 11.84
CA PHE A 13 27.33 1.52 11.21
C PHE A 13 26.31 0.38 11.33
N ALA A 14 25.37 0.51 12.26
CA ALA A 14 24.20 -0.37 12.30
C ALA A 14 23.36 -0.12 11.05
N VAL A 15 23.37 -1.07 10.11
CA VAL A 15 22.44 -1.07 8.97
C VAL A 15 21.07 -1.44 9.54
N VAL A 16 20.25 -0.42 9.82
CA VAL A 16 18.83 -0.61 10.09
C VAL A 16 18.17 -1.09 8.82
N VAL A 17 18.03 -2.42 8.68
CA VAL A 17 17.17 -3.02 7.68
C VAL A 17 15.74 -2.70 8.09
N SER A 18 15.18 -1.63 7.54
CA SER A 18 13.75 -1.39 7.62
C SER A 18 13.07 -2.55 6.89
N ALA A 19 12.47 -3.48 7.62
CA ALA A 19 11.53 -4.43 7.04
C ALA A 19 10.41 -3.60 6.40
N GLY A 20 10.54 -3.31 5.10
CA GLY A 20 9.49 -2.68 4.34
C GLY A 20 8.24 -3.55 4.48
N ALA A 21 7.09 -2.93 4.78
CA ALA A 21 5.83 -3.65 4.78
C ALA A 21 5.74 -4.45 3.47
N SER A 22 5.54 -5.77 3.58
CA SER A 22 5.46 -6.66 2.42
C SER A 22 4.41 -6.13 1.46
N LYS A 23 4.84 -5.70 0.27
CA LYS A 23 3.97 -5.16 -0.76
C LYS A 23 3.15 -6.31 -1.34
N PHE A 24 1.83 -6.21 -1.31
CA PHE A 24 1.00 -7.32 -1.80
C PHE A 24 1.28 -7.63 -3.28
N ALA A 25 1.52 -6.61 -4.11
CA ALA A 25 1.73 -6.80 -5.55
C ALA A 25 3.00 -7.60 -5.88
N ASP A 26 3.96 -7.71 -4.96
CA ASP A 26 5.19 -8.50 -5.16
C ASP A 26 4.94 -10.01 -4.99
N THR A 27 3.87 -10.39 -4.31
CA THR A 27 3.58 -11.79 -3.93
C THR A 27 2.19 -12.27 -4.35
N CYS A 28 1.41 -11.42 -5.01
CA CYS A 28 0.10 -11.76 -5.55
C CYS A 28 0.07 -11.59 -7.08
N HIS A 29 -0.79 -12.35 -7.75
CA HIS A 29 -1.07 -12.22 -9.17
C HIS A 29 -2.59 -12.23 -9.43
N ASN A 30 -3.00 -12.15 -10.70
CA ASN A 30 -4.41 -11.99 -11.11
C ASN A 30 -5.12 -10.85 -10.36
N ILE A 31 -4.39 -9.76 -10.13
CA ILE A 31 -4.85 -8.64 -9.31
C ILE A 31 -5.87 -7.84 -10.12
N ASN A 32 -7.07 -7.67 -9.56
CA ASN A 32 -8.11 -6.85 -10.14
C ASN A 32 -8.82 -6.05 -9.04
N GLY A 33 -9.14 -4.78 -9.31
CA GLY A 33 -9.80 -3.93 -8.33
C GLY A 33 -10.76 -2.92 -8.97
N SER A 34 -11.96 -2.83 -8.42
CA SER A 34 -12.98 -1.87 -8.85
C SER A 34 -13.94 -1.55 -7.70
N GLY A 35 -14.43 -0.31 -7.67
CA GLY A 35 -15.32 0.16 -6.62
C GLY A 35 -14.61 0.11 -5.28
N THR A 36 -14.98 -0.82 -4.40
CA THR A 36 -14.32 -1.10 -3.11
C THR A 36 -13.66 -2.47 -3.04
N THR A 37 -13.79 -3.29 -4.07
CA THR A 37 -13.35 -4.69 -4.05
C THR A 37 -12.00 -4.81 -4.72
N LEU A 38 -11.03 -5.40 -4.02
CA LEU A 38 -9.75 -5.86 -4.57
C LEU A 38 -9.70 -7.38 -4.48
N ARG A 39 -9.41 -8.06 -5.59
CA ARG A 39 -9.26 -9.51 -5.67
C ARG A 39 -7.86 -9.82 -6.18
N ALA A 40 -7.25 -10.87 -5.64
CA ALA A 40 -5.97 -11.38 -6.11
C ALA A 40 -5.78 -12.83 -5.67
N ASP A 41 -4.83 -13.51 -6.31
CA ASP A 41 -4.29 -14.79 -5.86
C ASP A 41 -2.94 -14.53 -5.19
N CYS A 42 -2.87 -14.72 -3.88
CA CYS A 42 -1.72 -14.33 -3.07
C CYS A 42 -0.95 -15.54 -2.55
N ARG A 43 0.38 -15.45 -2.57
CA ARG A 43 1.26 -16.53 -2.13
C ARG A 43 1.25 -16.69 -0.61
N GLU A 44 1.07 -17.92 -0.15
CA GLU A 44 1.31 -18.39 1.21
C GLU A 44 2.81 -18.59 1.46
N PHE A 45 3.30 -18.21 2.64
CA PHE A 45 4.74 -18.26 2.92
C PHE A 45 5.26 -19.66 3.30
N GLU A 46 4.40 -20.58 3.74
CA GLU A 46 4.82 -21.92 4.21
C GLU A 46 5.14 -22.87 3.07
N ASN A 47 4.28 -22.93 2.06
CA ASN A 47 4.32 -23.91 0.97
C ASN A 47 4.45 -23.24 -0.42
N GLY A 48 4.36 -21.90 -0.49
CA GLY A 48 4.36 -21.16 -1.75
C GLY A 48 3.07 -21.29 -2.57
N GLN A 49 2.03 -21.92 -2.04
CA GLN A 49 0.73 -22.05 -2.70
C GLN A 49 0.06 -20.69 -2.83
N PHE A 50 -0.84 -20.57 -3.81
CA PHE A 50 -1.60 -19.35 -4.02
C PHE A 50 -3.02 -19.54 -3.53
N ARG A 51 -3.47 -18.57 -2.75
CA ARG A 51 -4.83 -18.51 -2.22
C ARG A 51 -5.56 -17.31 -2.81
N SER A 52 -6.74 -17.57 -3.36
CA SER A 52 -7.64 -16.49 -3.80
C SER A 52 -8.17 -15.73 -2.60
N THR A 53 -8.02 -14.41 -2.63
CA THR A 53 -8.41 -13.54 -1.52
C THR A 53 -9.09 -12.28 -2.05
N THR A 54 -9.98 -11.73 -1.24
CA THR A 54 -10.75 -10.52 -1.55
C THR A 54 -10.69 -9.57 -0.36
N LEU A 55 -10.40 -8.31 -0.64
CA LEU A 55 -10.33 -7.25 0.36
C LEU A 55 -11.30 -6.13 -0.01
N ASP A 56 -12.06 -5.67 0.98
CA ASP A 56 -12.77 -4.39 0.92
C ASP A 56 -11.78 -3.25 1.18
N VAL A 57 -11.31 -2.60 0.11
CA VAL A 57 -10.38 -1.47 0.12
C VAL A 57 -10.95 -0.28 0.91
N ASN A 58 -12.26 -0.22 1.13
CA ASN A 58 -12.89 0.80 1.96
C ASN A 58 -12.42 0.75 3.41
N ARG A 59 -11.94 -0.42 3.84
CA ARG A 59 -11.30 -0.63 5.15
C ARG A 59 -9.87 -0.08 5.22
N CYS A 60 -9.27 0.30 4.10
CA CYS A 60 -7.85 0.63 4.02
C CYS A 60 -7.56 2.05 3.56
N LEU A 61 -8.53 2.73 2.94
CA LEU A 61 -8.36 4.08 2.39
C LEU A 61 -9.40 5.06 2.94
N LYS A 62 -8.98 6.32 3.09
CA LYS A 62 -9.87 7.48 3.29
C LYS A 62 -9.70 8.48 2.16
N ASN A 63 -10.73 9.30 1.94
CA ASN A 63 -10.62 10.55 1.20
C ASN A 63 -10.22 11.68 2.16
N ASN A 64 -9.16 12.40 1.86
CA ASN A 64 -8.76 13.62 2.56
C ASN A 64 -8.77 14.81 1.58
N LYS A 65 -9.90 15.53 1.51
CA LYS A 65 -10.07 16.73 0.67
C LYS A 65 -9.69 16.49 -0.81
N GLY A 66 -10.16 15.38 -1.38
CA GLY A 66 -9.89 15.00 -2.76
C GLY A 66 -8.63 14.14 -2.97
N LYS A 67 -7.90 13.80 -1.91
CA LYS A 67 -6.70 12.95 -1.98
C LYS A 67 -6.90 11.63 -1.24
N LEU A 68 -6.66 10.50 -1.91
CA LEU A 68 -6.64 9.20 -1.25
C LEU A 68 -5.45 9.08 -0.29
N GLN A 69 -5.68 8.48 0.87
CA GLN A 69 -4.65 8.20 1.88
C GLN A 69 -4.91 6.86 2.56
N CYS A 70 -3.84 6.15 2.95
CA CYS A 70 -3.97 4.96 3.79
C CYS A 70 -4.60 5.34 5.14
N LYS A 71 -5.67 4.65 5.51
CA LYS A 71 -6.32 4.75 6.82
C LYS A 71 -7.17 3.52 7.06
N LYS A 72 -6.86 2.80 8.15
CA LYS A 72 -7.73 1.73 8.65
C LYS A 72 -9.14 2.26 8.92
N ASN A 73 -10.14 1.56 8.41
CA ASN A 73 -11.56 1.93 8.40
C ASN A 73 -11.82 3.34 7.82
N GLY A 74 -11.08 3.72 6.78
CA GLY A 74 -11.10 5.08 6.24
C GLY A 74 -12.37 5.46 5.46
N LYS A 75 -13.12 4.47 4.95
CA LYS A 75 -14.44 4.65 4.30
C LYS A 75 -14.43 5.62 3.11
N TYR A 76 -13.39 5.62 2.28
CA TYR A 76 -13.28 6.55 1.14
C TYR A 76 -14.50 6.51 0.18
N SER A 77 -15.14 5.34 0.00
CA SER A 77 -16.21 5.15 -0.97
C SER A 77 -17.44 6.01 -0.72
N GLY A 78 -17.64 6.49 0.51
CA GLY A 78 -18.71 7.45 0.82
C GLY A 78 -18.52 8.83 0.17
N SER A 79 -17.35 9.09 -0.43
CA SER A 79 -17.03 10.38 -1.04
C SER A 79 -16.16 10.28 -2.28
N CYS A 80 -15.96 9.09 -2.82
CA CYS A 80 -15.21 8.87 -4.06
C CYS A 80 -15.99 7.97 -5.00
N ILE A 81 -15.83 8.19 -6.30
CA ILE A 81 -16.50 7.50 -7.39
C ILE A 81 -15.49 7.11 -8.46
N ASN A 82 -15.92 6.31 -9.45
CA ASN A 82 -15.12 5.92 -10.60
C ASN A 82 -13.76 5.30 -10.22
N CYS A 83 -13.79 4.46 -9.18
CA CYS A 83 -12.60 3.86 -8.61
C CYS A 83 -12.20 2.57 -9.33
N THR A 84 -10.95 2.51 -9.79
CA THR A 84 -10.45 1.38 -10.56
C THR A 84 -8.96 1.19 -10.36
N LEU A 85 -8.54 -0.07 -10.34
CA LEU A 85 -7.14 -0.43 -10.33
C LEU A 85 -6.55 -0.30 -11.75
N ARG A 86 -5.41 0.36 -11.84
CA ARG A 86 -4.55 0.46 -13.02
C ARG A 86 -3.27 -0.33 -12.75
N GLY A 87 -2.86 -1.15 -13.72
CA GLY A 87 -1.74 -2.07 -13.54
C GLY A 87 -1.97 -3.01 -12.35
N HIS A 88 -0.98 -3.12 -11.47
CA HIS A 88 -1.00 -4.07 -10.34
C HIS A 88 -1.29 -3.44 -8.99
N SER A 89 -1.11 -2.12 -8.82
CA SER A 89 -1.20 -1.47 -7.51
C SER A 89 -1.67 -0.02 -7.54
N GLU A 90 -1.76 0.62 -8.71
CA GLU A 90 -2.18 2.02 -8.80
C GLU A 90 -3.71 2.09 -8.75
N PHE A 91 -4.26 2.63 -7.68
CA PHE A 91 -5.70 2.76 -7.51
C PHE A 91 -6.12 4.21 -7.76
N GLU A 92 -6.84 4.39 -8.86
CA GLU A 92 -7.32 5.68 -9.33
C GLU A 92 -8.80 5.85 -8.96
N CYS A 93 -9.16 7.03 -8.47
CA CYS A 93 -10.53 7.41 -8.12
C CYS A 93 -10.77 8.88 -8.46
N GLU A 94 -12.05 9.27 -8.50
CA GLU A 94 -12.49 10.66 -8.43
C GLU A 94 -13.10 10.92 -7.05
N CYS A 95 -12.44 11.77 -6.26
CA CYS A 95 -12.79 11.98 -4.86
C CYS A 95 -13.30 13.39 -4.59
N ARG A 96 -14.29 13.50 -3.71
CA ARG A 96 -14.90 14.77 -3.36
C ARG A 96 -13.87 15.70 -2.73
N ASN A 97 -13.72 16.89 -3.30
CA ASN A 97 -12.89 17.97 -2.78
C ASN A 97 -13.76 18.91 -1.92
N ALA A 98 -13.12 19.57 -0.94
CA ALA A 98 -13.77 20.57 -0.09
C ALA A 98 -13.88 21.96 -0.76
N LYS A 99 -13.22 22.19 -1.90
CA LYS A 99 -13.19 23.49 -2.61
C LYS A 99 -14.31 23.58 -3.66
N GLY A 100 -14.93 24.77 -3.78
CA GLY A 100 -15.96 25.05 -4.80
C GLY A 100 -15.38 25.10 -6.23
N GLY A 101 -16.20 24.72 -7.22
CA GLY A 101 -15.87 24.73 -8.66
C GLY A 101 -15.74 23.33 -9.29
N HIS A 102 -15.05 22.41 -8.62
CA HIS A 102 -14.94 21.01 -9.04
C HIS A 102 -15.20 20.09 -7.84
N PRO A 103 -16.44 19.58 -7.68
CA PRO A 103 -16.80 18.81 -6.50
C PRO A 103 -15.99 17.50 -6.39
N TYR A 104 -15.51 16.95 -7.51
CA TYR A 104 -14.66 15.77 -7.57
C TYR A 104 -13.34 16.08 -8.27
N VAL A 105 -12.25 15.51 -7.76
CA VAL A 105 -10.92 15.60 -8.38
C VAL A 105 -10.32 14.20 -8.49
N ARG A 106 -9.60 13.95 -9.59
CA ARG A 106 -8.89 12.68 -9.79
C ARG A 106 -7.73 12.57 -8.80
N THR A 107 -7.57 11.39 -8.22
CA THR A 107 -6.49 11.05 -7.29
C THR A 107 -6.08 9.60 -7.52
N THR A 108 -4.78 9.34 -7.39
CA THR A 108 -4.19 8.01 -7.52
C THR A 108 -3.38 7.70 -6.28
N ILE A 109 -3.43 6.45 -5.82
CA ILE A 109 -2.59 5.96 -4.73
C ILE A 109 -2.00 4.60 -5.11
N ASP A 110 -0.74 4.37 -4.76
CA ASP A 110 -0.13 3.05 -4.81
C ASP A 110 -0.59 2.24 -3.59
N LEU A 111 -1.39 1.20 -3.83
CA LEU A 111 -1.93 0.32 -2.80
C LEU A 111 -0.86 -0.48 -2.06
N ASN A 112 0.34 -0.65 -2.61
CA ASN A 112 1.44 -1.28 -1.88
C ASN A 112 1.85 -0.48 -0.63
N LYS A 113 1.43 0.79 -0.53
CA LYS A 113 1.63 1.62 0.67
C LYS A 113 0.64 1.32 1.78
N CYS A 114 -0.48 0.67 1.46
CA CYS A 114 -1.59 0.48 2.38
C CYS A 114 -1.98 -0.99 2.58
N ILE A 115 -1.68 -1.86 1.62
CA ILE A 115 -2.14 -3.24 1.56
C ILE A 115 -0.93 -4.18 1.48
N SER A 116 -0.98 -5.23 2.29
CA SER A 116 0.00 -6.31 2.35
C SER A 116 -0.65 -7.66 2.09
N ASN A 117 0.17 -8.65 1.73
CA ASN A 117 -0.21 -10.06 1.74
C ASN A 117 0.30 -10.69 3.05
N ASN A 118 -0.64 -11.16 3.89
CA ASN A 118 -0.36 -11.89 5.11
C ASN A 118 -0.74 -13.37 4.91
N HIS A 119 0.23 -14.18 4.47
CA HIS A 119 0.07 -15.62 4.29
C HIS A 119 -1.16 -15.98 3.43
N GLY A 120 -1.20 -15.43 2.20
CA GLY A 120 -2.30 -15.64 1.26
C GLY A 120 -3.52 -14.76 1.48
N GLU A 121 -3.57 -13.94 2.53
CA GLU A 121 -4.69 -13.04 2.82
C GLU A 121 -4.31 -11.56 2.64
N LEU A 122 -5.09 -10.83 1.83
CA LEU A 122 -4.92 -9.38 1.68
C LEU A 122 -5.39 -8.64 2.93
N GLY A 123 -4.60 -7.65 3.38
CA GLY A 123 -4.95 -6.85 4.55
C GLY A 123 -4.29 -5.48 4.60
N CYS A 124 -4.81 -4.67 5.52
CA CYS A 124 -4.28 -3.40 6.01
C CYS A 124 -4.55 -3.33 7.54
#